data_AF-A0A7C7DMK8-F1
#
_entry.id   AF-A0A7C7DMK8-F1
#
_cell.length_a   1.000
_cell.length_b   1.000
_cell.length_c   1.000
_cell.angle_alpha   90.00
_cell.angle_beta   90.00
_cell.angle_gamma   90.00
#
_symmetry.space_group_name_H-M   'P 1'
#
loop_
_entity.id
_entity.type
_entity.pdbx_description
1 polymer ?
#
loop_
_entity_poly.entity_id
_entity_poly.type
_entity_poly.pdbx_seq_one_letter_code
_entity_poly.pdbx_strand_id
1 'polypeptide(L)'
;MTGSLAAEMYDSFIRKTEQKGIRCRVKISTRDHKDPFYPGDTDILVATFETFSPLLSSPDRGVGRVVVDEIHLLADESRGPALEGLLVRLKTWREPKSLCALSAVVSNPEELAGWLGVRSSSDQPKTAPSGSSDERWKKTYRASLPARSNRFSGLGSRRSSSADLKPPVRKY
;
A
#
# COMPACT_ATOMS: atom_id res chain seq x y z
N MET A 1 -11.29 6.15 2.79
CA MET A 1 -11.13 7.14 3.89
C MET A 1 -11.63 8.54 3.49
N THR A 2 -12.33 9.25 4.39
CA THR A 2 -12.75 10.66 4.22
C THR A 2 -11.68 11.63 4.74
N GLY A 3 -11.79 12.93 4.43
CA GLY A 3 -10.85 13.95 4.92
C GLY A 3 -10.85 14.09 6.44
N SER A 4 -12.01 14.00 7.08
CA SER A 4 -12.14 14.06 8.55
C SER A 4 -11.50 12.86 9.24
N LEU A 5 -11.74 11.65 8.75
CA LEU A 5 -11.10 10.44 9.28
C LEU A 5 -9.58 10.44 9.07
N ALA A 6 -9.12 10.98 7.93
CA ALA A 6 -7.70 11.17 7.67
C ALA A 6 -7.06 12.12 8.70
N ALA A 7 -7.72 13.23 9.04
CA ALA A 7 -7.24 14.16 10.07
C ALA A 7 -7.17 13.50 11.45
N GLU A 8 -8.20 12.75 11.84
CA GLU A 8 -8.20 12.01 13.11
C GLU A 8 -7.06 10.97 13.17
N MET A 9 -6.86 10.21 12.09
CA MET A 9 -5.78 9.23 12.01
C MET A 9 -4.40 9.89 12.06
N TYR A 10 -4.24 11.03 11.40
CA TYR A 10 -3.03 11.84 11.47
C TYR A 10 -2.72 12.27 12.92
N ASP A 11 -3.69 12.87 13.60
CA ASP A 11 -3.55 13.27 15.01
C ASP A 11 -3.24 12.06 15.92
N SER A 12 -3.87 10.92 15.66
CA SER A 12 -3.62 9.66 16.37
C SER A 12 -2.17 9.19 16.20
N PHE A 13 -1.62 9.28 14.98
CA PHE A 13 -0.23 8.90 14.73
C PHE A 13 0.74 9.84 15.43
N ILE A 14 0.54 11.16 15.34
CA ILE A 14 1.37 12.15 16.05
C ILE A 14 1.42 11.82 17.54
N ARG A 15 0.25 11.74 18.20
CA ARG A 15 0.14 11.42 19.64
C ARG A 15 0.85 10.12 20.00
N LYS A 16 0.66 9.05 19.22
CA LYS A 16 1.28 7.75 19.49
C LYS A 16 2.79 7.77 19.31
N THR A 17 3.29 8.53 18.33
CA THR A 17 4.74 8.66 18.11
C THR A 17 5.41 9.45 19.23
N GLU A 18 4.79 10.53 19.70
CA GLU A 18 5.25 11.32 20.84
C GLU A 18 5.26 10.51 22.13
N GLN A 19 4.16 9.83 22.45
CA GLN A 19 4.04 8.99 23.65
C GLN A 19 5.10 7.88 23.71
N LYS A 20 5.51 7.36 22.55
CA LYS A 20 6.53 6.30 22.45
C LYS A 20 7.96 6.84 22.25
N GLY A 21 8.14 8.15 22.17
CA GLY A 21 9.45 8.78 21.89
C GLY A 21 10.01 8.41 20.51
N ILE A 22 9.16 8.01 19.56
CA ILE A 22 9.59 7.62 18.21
C ILE A 22 9.65 8.89 17.36
N ARG A 23 10.85 9.25 16.88
CA ARG A 23 10.98 10.30 15.87
C ARG A 23 10.44 9.80 14.55
N CYS A 24 9.28 10.33 14.15
CA CYS A 24 8.58 9.96 12.93
C CYS A 24 8.00 11.21 12.28
N ARG A 25 8.29 11.40 10.99
CA ARG A 25 7.74 12.49 10.19
C ARG A 25 6.41 12.02 9.61
N VAL A 26 5.32 12.38 10.27
CA VAL A 26 3.96 12.10 9.83
C VAL A 26 3.47 13.29 8.99
N LYS A 27 2.86 13.02 7.84
CA LYS A 27 2.25 14.02 6.98
C LYS A 27 0.84 13.64 6.59
N ILE A 28 0.06 14.64 6.22
CA ILE A 28 -1.32 14.48 5.76
C ILE A 28 -1.55 15.12 4.39
N SER A 29 -2.34 14.45 3.56
CA SER A 29 -2.82 14.98 2.29
C SER A 29 -4.29 14.64 2.09
N THR A 30 -5.15 15.61 2.34
CA THR A 30 -6.59 15.58 2.05
C THR A 30 -6.93 16.73 1.11
N ARG A 31 -8.21 16.86 0.75
CA ARG A 31 -8.69 17.99 -0.05
C ARG A 31 -8.52 19.33 0.68
N ASP A 32 -8.78 19.32 1.99
CA ASP A 32 -8.85 20.53 2.80
C ASP A 32 -7.51 20.87 3.47
N HIS A 33 -6.64 19.86 3.65
CA HIS A 33 -5.37 20.03 4.32
C HIS A 33 -4.28 19.19 3.67
N LYS A 34 -3.18 19.83 3.24
CA LYS A 34 -2.10 19.18 2.51
C LYS A 34 -0.75 19.71 2.95
N ASP A 35 0.04 18.84 3.53
CA ASP A 35 1.42 19.16 3.87
C ASP A 35 2.31 19.20 2.62
N PRO A 36 3.34 20.08 2.59
CA PRO A 36 4.39 20.00 1.60
C PRO A 36 5.04 18.62 1.65
N PHE A 37 5.31 18.00 0.50
CA PHE A 37 5.92 16.67 0.44
C PHE A 37 7.17 16.69 -0.42
N TYR A 38 8.32 16.40 0.20
CA TYR A 38 9.62 16.29 -0.48
C TYR A 38 10.15 14.85 -0.42
N PRO A 39 10.92 14.38 -1.42
CA PRO A 39 11.51 13.05 -1.36
C PRO A 39 12.36 12.83 -0.10
N GLY A 40 12.12 11.72 0.61
CA GLY A 40 12.89 11.34 1.79
C GLY A 40 12.51 12.03 3.11
N ASP A 41 11.48 12.86 3.12
CA ASP A 41 11.09 13.68 4.28
C ASP A 41 9.84 13.18 5.04
N THR A 42 9.31 12.02 4.66
CA THR A 42 8.05 11.49 5.19
C THR A 42 8.21 10.01 5.53
N ASP A 43 7.89 9.66 6.77
CA ASP A 43 7.93 8.28 7.25
C ASP A 43 6.52 7.65 7.23
N ILE A 44 5.49 8.45 7.53
CA ILE A 44 4.07 8.07 7.46
C ILE A 44 3.31 9.15 6.68
N LEU A 45 2.57 8.75 5.65
CA LEU A 45 1.65 9.61 4.93
C LEU A 45 0.22 9.13 5.15
N VAL A 46 -0.64 10.03 5.63
CA VAL A 46 -2.08 9.82 5.75
C VAL A 46 -2.77 10.59 4.62
N ALA A 47 -3.43 9.89 3.70
CA ALA A 47 -4.01 10.52 2.53
C ALA A 47 -5.34 9.91 2.11
N THR A 48 -6.22 10.71 1.50
CA THR A 48 -7.40 10.17 0.81
C THR A 48 -6.99 9.60 -0.56
N PHE A 49 -7.87 8.79 -1.18
CA PHE A 49 -7.53 8.14 -2.45
C PHE A 49 -7.27 9.16 -3.56
N GLU A 50 -8.04 10.24 -3.56
CA GLU A 50 -8.03 11.30 -4.56
C GLU A 50 -6.71 12.09 -4.52
N THR A 51 -6.17 12.32 -3.31
CA THR A 51 -4.93 13.08 -3.12
C THR A 51 -3.70 12.19 -3.20
N PHE A 52 -3.82 10.90 -2.89
CA PHE A 52 -2.75 9.92 -3.02
C PHE A 52 -2.50 9.52 -4.48
N SER A 53 -3.54 9.44 -5.31
CA SER A 53 -3.43 8.99 -6.71
C SER A 53 -2.41 9.78 -7.54
N PRO A 54 -2.36 11.13 -7.50
CA PRO A 54 -1.32 11.89 -8.18
C PRO A 54 0.10 11.65 -7.65
N LEU A 55 0.25 11.31 -6.35
CA LEU A 55 1.56 11.06 -5.74
C LEU A 55 2.19 9.77 -6.25
N LEU A 56 1.38 8.81 -6.71
CA LEU A 56 1.83 7.59 -7.36
C LEU A 56 2.41 7.81 -8.76
N SER A 57 2.25 8.99 -9.35
CA SER A 57 2.81 9.30 -10.67
C SER A 57 4.28 9.74 -10.59
N SER A 58 4.74 10.26 -9.45
CA SER A 58 6.12 10.75 -9.27
C SER A 58 7.11 9.58 -9.06
N PRO A 59 8.04 9.30 -9.99
CA PRO A 59 8.85 8.07 -10.03
C PRO A 59 9.93 7.99 -8.93
N ASP A 60 10.25 9.11 -8.30
CA ASP A 60 11.25 9.28 -7.25
C ASP A 60 10.77 8.81 -5.86
N ARG A 61 9.51 8.38 -5.74
CA ARG A 61 8.88 8.04 -4.46
C ARG A 61 8.73 6.53 -4.31
N GLY A 62 9.62 5.94 -3.51
CA GLY A 62 9.47 4.55 -3.06
C GLY A 62 8.31 4.41 -2.07
N VAL A 63 7.51 3.36 -2.24
CA VAL A 63 6.38 3.07 -1.34
C VAL A 63 6.71 1.83 -0.51
N GLY A 64 6.73 2.00 0.81
CA GLY A 64 7.01 0.93 1.76
C GLY A 64 5.80 0.04 1.99
N ARG A 65 5.09 0.29 3.09
CA ARG A 65 3.83 -0.38 3.44
C ARG A 65 2.67 0.53 3.09
N VAL A 66 1.64 -0.03 2.48
CA VAL A 66 0.38 0.66 2.19
C VAL A 66 -0.73 0.02 2.98
N VAL A 67 -1.51 0.86 3.65
CA VAL A 67 -2.77 0.47 4.32
C VAL A 67 -3.90 1.16 3.57
N VAL A 68 -4.78 0.37 2.98
CA VAL A 68 -5.96 0.86 2.26
C VAL A 68 -7.15 0.67 3.17
N ASP A 69 -7.60 1.75 3.76
CA ASP A 69 -8.76 1.75 4.64
C ASP A 69 -10.06 1.93 3.83
N GLU A 70 -11.12 1.26 4.24
CA GLU A 70 -12.40 1.16 3.53
C GLU A 70 -12.31 0.53 2.14
N ILE A 71 -11.58 -0.59 2.01
CA ILE A 71 -11.47 -1.33 0.74
C ILE A 71 -12.83 -1.83 0.23
N HIS A 72 -13.83 -1.96 1.11
CA HIS A 72 -15.20 -2.32 0.73
C HIS A 72 -15.82 -1.31 -0.24
N LEU A 73 -15.30 -0.08 -0.31
CA LEU A 73 -15.69 0.93 -1.30
C LEU A 73 -15.34 0.54 -2.74
N LEU A 74 -14.56 -0.52 -2.96
CA LEU A 74 -14.28 -1.02 -4.30
C LEU A 74 -15.58 -1.45 -5.02
N ALA A 75 -16.58 -1.89 -4.27
CA ALA A 75 -17.91 -2.26 -4.79
C ALA A 75 -18.86 -1.06 -4.97
N ASP A 76 -18.47 0.14 -4.55
CA ASP A 76 -19.29 1.35 -4.71
C ASP A 76 -19.24 1.85 -6.17
N GLU A 77 -20.40 2.12 -6.77
CA GLU A 77 -20.47 2.55 -8.18
C GLU A 77 -19.77 3.89 -8.45
N SER A 78 -19.79 4.80 -7.47
CA SER A 78 -19.28 6.16 -7.64
C SER A 78 -17.79 6.29 -7.30
N ARG A 79 -17.32 5.56 -6.29
CA ARG A 79 -15.95 5.64 -5.74
C ARG A 79 -15.09 4.44 -6.09
N GLY A 80 -15.70 3.29 -6.38
CA GLY A 80 -15.02 2.05 -6.75
C GLY A 80 -14.04 2.23 -7.91
N PRO A 81 -14.42 2.85 -9.04
CA PRO A 81 -13.51 3.04 -10.17
C PRO A 81 -12.24 3.83 -9.83
N ALA A 82 -12.34 4.84 -8.96
CA ALA A 82 -11.19 5.63 -8.52
C ALA A 82 -10.25 4.81 -7.63
N LEU A 83 -10.80 4.03 -6.70
CA LEU A 83 -10.04 3.14 -5.83
C LEU A 83 -9.41 1.99 -6.62
N GLU A 84 -10.13 1.38 -7.56
CA GLU A 84 -9.61 0.34 -8.43
C GLU A 84 -8.41 0.85 -9.24
N GLY A 85 -8.55 1.99 -9.90
CA GLY A 85 -7.47 2.62 -10.66
C GLY A 85 -6.25 2.94 -9.80
N LEU A 86 -6.46 3.37 -8.55
CA LEU A 86 -5.39 3.58 -7.58
C LEU A 86 -4.64 2.27 -7.28
N LEU A 87 -5.37 1.19 -6.98
CA LEU A 87 -4.80 -0.11 -6.60
C LEU A 87 -4.04 -0.75 -7.76
N VAL A 88 -4.57 -0.64 -8.99
CA VAL A 88 -3.88 -1.08 -10.21
C VAL A 88 -2.56 -0.34 -10.38
N ARG A 89 -2.56 1.00 -10.28
CA ARG A 89 -1.32 1.81 -10.39
C ARG A 89 -0.34 1.48 -9.27
N LEU A 90 -0.83 1.31 -8.05
CA LEU A 90 0.00 0.95 -6.91
C LEU A 90 0.72 -0.38 -7.13
N LYS A 91 -0.01 -1.41 -7.58
CA LYS A 91 0.54 -2.74 -7.86
C LYS A 91 1.47 -2.74 -9.08
N THR A 92 1.16 -1.96 -10.11
CA THR A 92 1.90 -1.99 -11.39
C THR A 92 3.13 -1.08 -11.39
N TRP A 93 3.07 0.08 -10.74
CA TRP A 93 4.12 1.11 -10.85
C TRP A 93 4.99 1.25 -9.61
N ARG A 94 4.49 0.83 -8.44
CA ARG A 94 5.20 1.06 -7.17
C ARG A 94 5.54 -0.21 -6.42
N GLU A 95 4.86 -1.33 -6.70
CA GLU A 95 5.11 -2.64 -6.10
C GLU A 95 5.43 -2.54 -4.60
N PRO A 96 4.48 -2.06 -3.78
CA PRO A 96 4.74 -1.80 -2.37
C PRO A 96 5.25 -3.06 -1.67
N LYS A 97 6.18 -2.90 -0.73
CA LYS A 97 6.75 -4.02 0.05
C LYS A 97 5.69 -4.84 0.78
N SER A 98 4.58 -4.21 1.16
CA SER A 98 3.42 -4.87 1.74
C SER A 98 2.16 -4.03 1.56
N LEU A 99 1.04 -4.70 1.27
CA LEU A 99 -0.30 -4.11 1.19
C LEU A 99 -1.17 -4.70 2.30
N CYS A 100 -1.86 -3.85 3.05
CA CYS A 100 -2.90 -4.22 3.99
C CYS A 100 -4.19 -3.53 3.55
N ALA A 101 -5.30 -4.25 3.54
CA ALA A 101 -6.60 -3.70 3.18
C ALA A 101 -7.56 -3.91 4.35
N LEU A 102 -8.21 -2.83 4.81
CA LEU A 102 -9.16 -2.84 5.91
C LEU A 102 -10.56 -2.63 5.32
N SER A 103 -11.48 -3.53 5.67
CA SER A 103 -12.88 -3.46 5.26
C SER A 103 -13.79 -3.59 6.46
N ALA A 104 -15.03 -3.10 6.30
CA ALA A 104 -16.16 -3.63 7.04
C ALA A 104 -16.42 -5.10 6.65
N VAL A 105 -17.48 -5.71 7.20
CA VAL A 105 -17.88 -7.07 6.81
C VAL A 105 -18.23 -7.07 5.31
N VAL A 106 -17.48 -7.86 4.54
CA VAL A 106 -17.73 -8.10 3.11
C VAL A 106 -18.22 -9.52 2.92
N SER A 107 -19.06 -9.77 1.92
CA SER A 107 -19.63 -11.10 1.63
C SER A 107 -18.64 -12.06 0.97
N ASN A 108 -17.61 -11.54 0.30
CA ASN A 108 -16.60 -12.30 -0.46
C ASN A 108 -15.15 -11.91 -0.10
N PRO A 109 -14.73 -12.01 1.18
CA PRO A 109 -13.39 -11.56 1.61
C PRO A 109 -12.25 -12.35 0.95
N GLU A 110 -12.44 -13.62 0.63
CA GLU A 110 -11.44 -14.47 -0.02
C GLU A 110 -11.17 -14.04 -1.47
N GLU A 111 -12.23 -13.69 -2.21
CA GLU A 111 -12.12 -13.20 -3.59
C GLU A 111 -11.39 -11.86 -3.63
N LEU A 112 -11.77 -10.94 -2.74
CA LEU A 112 -11.12 -9.64 -2.61
C LEU A 112 -9.63 -9.79 -2.24
N ALA A 113 -9.31 -10.66 -1.29
CA ALA A 113 -7.94 -10.95 -0.90
C ALA A 113 -7.13 -11.54 -2.08
N GLY A 114 -7.72 -12.47 -2.83
CA GLY A 114 -7.14 -13.07 -4.02
C GLY A 114 -6.82 -12.03 -5.11
N TRP A 115 -7.78 -11.13 -5.41
CA TRP A 115 -7.59 -10.06 -6.38
C TRP A 115 -6.49 -9.08 -5.95
N LEU A 116 -6.45 -8.72 -4.66
CA LEU A 116 -5.41 -7.87 -4.09
C LEU A 116 -4.04 -8.58 -4.04
N GLY A 117 -4.01 -9.91 -4.01
CA GLY A 117 -2.80 -10.70 -3.78
C GLY A 117 -2.33 -10.62 -2.32
N VAL A 118 -3.26 -10.40 -1.40
CA VAL A 118 -3.04 -10.39 0.05
C VAL A 118 -3.75 -11.59 0.67
N ARG A 119 -3.63 -11.76 1.99
CA ARG A 119 -4.39 -12.78 2.71
C ARG A 119 -5.61 -12.17 3.35
N SER A 120 -6.70 -12.92 3.38
CA SER A 120 -7.85 -12.57 4.20
C SER A 120 -7.54 -12.80 5.69
N SER A 121 -8.33 -12.18 6.56
CA SER A 121 -8.30 -12.51 7.99
C SER A 121 -8.91 -13.89 8.26
N SER A 122 -9.83 -14.37 7.42
CA SER A 122 -10.37 -15.74 7.45
C SER A 122 -9.30 -16.81 7.17
N ASP A 123 -8.25 -16.47 6.42
CA ASP A 123 -7.06 -17.31 6.22
C ASP A 123 -6.11 -17.33 7.43
N GLN A 124 -6.30 -16.47 8.43
CA GLN A 124 -5.51 -16.57 9.65
C GLN A 124 -6.04 -17.75 10.47
N PRO A 125 -5.17 -18.66 10.91
CA PRO A 125 -5.61 -19.65 11.87
C PRO A 125 -6.12 -18.92 13.11
N LYS A 126 -7.34 -19.27 13.56
CA LYS A 126 -7.93 -18.72 14.80
C LYS A 126 -6.85 -18.73 15.87
N THR A 127 -6.56 -17.55 16.44
CA THR A 127 -5.44 -17.24 17.31
C THR A 127 -4.92 -18.43 18.12
N ALA A 128 -3.59 -18.58 18.21
CA ALA A 128 -2.98 -19.53 19.14
C ALA A 128 -3.59 -19.32 20.54
N PRO A 129 -3.99 -20.40 21.24
CA PRO A 129 -4.56 -20.29 22.57
C PRO A 129 -3.61 -19.47 23.46
N SER A 130 -4.17 -18.52 24.22
CA SER A 130 -3.40 -17.65 25.10
C SER A 130 -2.58 -18.50 26.07
N GLY A 131 -1.25 -18.47 25.92
CA GLY A 131 -0.29 -19.19 26.77
C GLY A 131 0.61 -20.21 26.07
N SER A 132 0.47 -20.44 24.75
CA SER A 132 1.35 -21.43 24.09
C SER A 132 2.74 -20.86 23.74
N SER A 133 3.76 -21.26 24.49
CA SER A 133 5.19 -21.17 24.11
C SER A 133 5.55 -22.16 22.98
N ASP A 134 4.58 -22.53 22.14
CA ASP A 134 4.69 -23.69 21.28
C ASP A 134 5.37 -23.33 19.95
N GLU A 135 6.66 -23.66 19.84
CA GLU A 135 7.45 -23.47 18.62
C GLU A 135 6.87 -24.23 17.42
N ARG A 136 6.11 -25.30 17.67
CA ARG A 136 5.41 -26.06 16.63
C ARG A 136 4.36 -25.21 15.94
N TRP A 137 3.63 -24.37 16.68
CA TRP A 137 2.69 -23.41 16.11
C TRP A 137 3.40 -22.41 15.21
N LYS A 138 4.50 -21.82 15.68
CA LYS A 138 5.27 -20.83 14.91
C LYS A 138 5.80 -21.42 13.60
N LYS A 139 6.29 -22.67 13.62
CA LYS A 139 6.77 -23.38 12.43
C LYS A 139 5.64 -23.69 11.44
N THR A 140 4.50 -24.13 11.96
CA THR A 140 3.30 -24.46 11.15
C THR A 140 2.71 -23.20 10.52
N TYR A 141 2.60 -22.11 11.27
CA TYR A 141 2.17 -20.80 10.77
C TYR A 141 3.12 -20.25 9.71
N ARG A 142 4.43 -20.37 9.92
CA ARG A 142 5.43 -19.89 8.95
C ARG A 142 5.42 -20.70 7.65
N ALA A 143 5.05 -21.98 7.72
CA ALA A 143 4.91 -22.86 6.56
C ALA A 143 3.57 -22.68 5.82
N SER A 144 2.50 -22.27 6.50
CA SER A 144 1.21 -21.95 5.88
C SER A 144 1.19 -20.58 5.19
N LEU A 145 2.25 -19.78 5.34
CA LEU A 145 2.43 -18.55 4.58
C LEU A 145 2.59 -18.91 3.09
N PRO A 146 1.79 -18.33 2.15
CA PRO A 146 2.08 -18.46 0.73
C PRO A 146 3.51 -18.02 0.48
N ALA A 147 4.24 -18.82 -0.31
CA ALA A 147 5.51 -18.40 -0.84
C ALA A 147 5.32 -17.03 -1.51
N ARG A 148 6.23 -16.08 -1.23
CA ARG A 148 6.24 -14.75 -1.86
C ARG A 148 5.97 -14.94 -3.34
N SER A 149 4.78 -14.56 -3.80
CA SER A 149 4.41 -14.75 -5.20
C SER A 149 5.20 -13.73 -6.00
N ASN A 150 6.36 -14.13 -6.51
CA ASN A 150 7.03 -13.42 -7.59
C ASN A 150 6.32 -13.76 -8.89
N ARG A 151 5.02 -13.42 -8.99
CA ARG A 151 4.19 -13.67 -10.18
C ARG A 151 4.18 -12.44 -11.08
N PHE A 152 5.37 -11.98 -11.49
CA PHE A 152 5.56 -11.13 -12.66
C PHE A 152 7.00 -11.32 -13.22
N SER A 153 7.40 -12.56 -13.48
CA SER A 153 8.58 -12.87 -14.32
C SER A 153 8.20 -13.20 -15.77
N GLY A 154 6.96 -12.92 -16.18
CA GLY A 154 6.36 -13.39 -17.43
C GLY A 154 5.95 -12.30 -18.42
N LEU A 155 6.69 -11.18 -18.51
CA LEU A 155 6.54 -10.22 -19.61
C LEU A 155 7.92 -9.88 -20.19
N GLY A 156 8.30 -10.65 -21.21
CA GLY A 156 9.04 -10.17 -22.38
C GLY A 156 10.46 -9.64 -22.16
N SER A 157 11.42 -10.53 -21.91
CA SER A 157 12.80 -10.32 -22.37
C SER A 157 12.82 -10.32 -23.90
N ARG A 158 12.61 -9.17 -24.53
CA ARG A 158 13.11 -8.90 -25.88
C ARG A 158 14.39 -8.09 -25.74
N ARG A 159 15.50 -8.82 -25.74
CA ARG A 159 16.80 -8.25 -26.13
C ARG A 159 16.70 -7.86 -27.60
N SER A 160 16.71 -6.57 -27.91
CA SER A 160 17.18 -6.08 -29.20
C SER A 160 18.47 -5.32 -28.96
N SER A 161 19.55 -5.91 -29.46
CA SER A 161 20.89 -5.35 -29.50
C SER A 161 21.00 -4.18 -30.48
N SER A 162 21.99 -3.34 -30.19
CA SER A 162 22.78 -2.47 -31.08
C SER A 162 22.31 -1.05 -31.41
N ALA A 163 23.21 -0.13 -31.03
CA ALA A 163 23.75 0.97 -31.83
C ALA A 163 23.09 2.36 -31.74
N ASP A 164 23.91 3.29 -31.23
CA ASP A 164 24.06 4.68 -31.63
C ASP A 164 22.86 5.62 -31.65
N LEU A 165 22.68 6.36 -30.55
CA LEU A 165 22.10 7.71 -30.60
C LEU A 165 22.90 8.66 -29.70
N LYS A 166 23.79 9.45 -30.32
CA LYS A 166 24.40 10.66 -29.74
C LYS A 166 23.30 11.70 -29.48
N PRO A 167 23.38 12.50 -28.39
CA PRO A 167 22.41 13.56 -28.14
C PRO A 167 22.61 14.73 -29.12
N PRO A 168 21.53 15.43 -29.54
CA PRO A 168 21.65 16.54 -30.47
C PRO A 168 22.26 17.77 -29.80
N VAL A 169 23.27 18.32 -30.47
CA VAL A 169 23.93 19.60 -30.15
C VAL A 169 22.95 20.75 -30.44
N ARG A 170 22.63 21.54 -29.42
CA ARG A 170 21.98 22.85 -29.60
C ARG A 170 22.92 23.77 -30.39
N LYS A 171 22.45 24.30 -31.53
CA LYS A 171 23.03 25.51 -32.13
C LYS A 171 22.16 26.70 -31.73
N TYR A 172 22.86 27.80 -31.45
CA TYR A 172 22.39 29.09 -30.92
C TYR A 172 21.12 29.64 -31.58
#